data_AF-A0A1X7T2B6-F1
#
_entry.id   AF-A0A1X7T2B6-F1
#
_cell.length_a   1.000
_cell.length_b   1.000
_cell.length_c   1.000
_cell.angle_alpha   90.00
_cell.angle_beta   90.00
_cell.angle_gamma   90.00
#
_symmetry.space_group_name_H-M   'P 1'
#
loop_
_entity.id
_entity.type
_entity.pdbx_description
1 polymer ?
#
loop_
_entity_poly.entity_id
_entity_poly.type
_entity_poly.pdbx_seq_one_letter_code
_entity_poly.pdbx_strand_id
1 'polypeptide(L)'
;MIQGLLDSVVDLDYTFINGSNVLLTWTAPYTLDNVPITGYYIVVNELVNITTINDNTNITLSAANLDPCLLNNVSVSPINDVGIGSSNNISFYNETVHDVHLTPVCDEGLIYISINVSAICEREYPDSIAVIIFGSDSSRVIKNVTIIPQINYQLMIATGNTSIPSCNDTFIVNVS
;
A
#
# COMPACT_ATOMS: atom_id res chain seq x y z
N MET A 1 10.53 -4.73 -43.54
CA MET A 1 10.87 -5.52 -42.35
C MET A 1 11.18 -4.52 -41.26
N ILE A 2 10.40 -4.49 -40.17
CA ILE A 2 10.68 -3.60 -39.03
C ILE A 2 11.64 -4.40 -38.15
N GLN A 3 12.90 -3.99 -38.10
CA GLN A 3 13.89 -4.58 -37.20
C GLN A 3 13.73 -4.00 -35.80
N GLY A 4 14.04 -4.80 -34.77
CA GLY A 4 14.08 -4.32 -33.38
C GLY A 4 12.72 -3.93 -32.80
N LEU A 5 11.61 -4.44 -33.35
CA LEU A 5 10.30 -4.33 -32.73
C LEU A 5 10.33 -5.02 -31.36
N LEU A 6 9.89 -4.31 -30.33
CA LEU A 6 9.81 -4.81 -28.96
C LEU A 6 8.36 -5.09 -28.58
N ASP A 7 8.12 -6.33 -28.13
CA ASP A 7 6.83 -6.71 -27.53
C ASP A 7 6.70 -6.16 -26.10
N SER A 8 5.53 -6.27 -25.50
CA SER A 8 5.28 -5.81 -24.13
C SER A 8 5.97 -6.67 -23.07
N VAL A 9 6.36 -6.07 -21.95
CA VAL A 9 6.89 -6.81 -20.79
C VAL A 9 5.88 -7.85 -20.30
N VAL A 10 6.36 -8.99 -19.79
CA VAL A 10 5.49 -10.07 -19.25
C VAL A 10 5.63 -10.16 -17.74
N ASP A 11 4.66 -10.81 -17.08
CA ASP A 11 4.63 -10.96 -15.62
C ASP A 11 4.80 -9.64 -14.85
N LEU A 12 4.20 -8.56 -15.37
CA LEU A 12 4.17 -7.26 -14.70
C LEU A 12 3.37 -7.40 -13.40
N ASP A 13 4.03 -7.13 -12.28
CA ASP A 13 3.47 -7.26 -10.94
C ASP A 13 3.97 -6.16 -10.01
N TYR A 14 3.31 -5.99 -8.86
CA TYR A 14 3.65 -5.00 -7.86
C TYR A 14 3.61 -5.57 -6.44
N THR A 15 4.47 -5.04 -5.58
CA THR A 15 4.47 -5.36 -4.15
C THR A 15 4.71 -4.10 -3.33
N PHE A 16 4.00 -3.95 -2.21
CA PHE A 16 4.27 -2.86 -1.28
C PHE A 16 5.53 -3.15 -0.48
N ILE A 17 6.41 -2.16 -0.39
CA ILE A 17 7.62 -2.20 0.42
C ILE A 17 7.66 -0.98 1.33
N ASN A 18 8.13 -1.17 2.57
CA ASN A 18 8.26 -0.10 3.57
C ASN A 18 6.95 0.70 3.82
N GLY A 19 5.78 0.07 3.66
CA GLY A 19 4.47 0.61 4.03
C GLY A 19 3.89 1.74 3.16
N SER A 20 4.62 2.19 2.12
CA SER A 20 4.17 3.30 1.26
C SER A 20 4.83 3.35 -0.12
N ASN A 21 5.89 2.57 -0.36
CA ASN A 21 6.54 2.47 -1.66
C ASN A 21 6.06 1.21 -2.37
N VAL A 22 6.09 1.24 -3.70
CA VAL A 22 5.70 0.10 -4.52
C VAL A 22 6.91 -0.36 -5.32
N LEU A 23 7.29 -1.62 -5.15
CA LEU A 23 8.23 -2.30 -6.03
C LEU A 23 7.45 -2.88 -7.20
N LEU A 24 7.68 -2.34 -8.39
CA LEU A 24 7.25 -2.93 -9.65
C LEU A 24 8.30 -3.89 -10.16
N THR A 25 7.86 -5.05 -10.61
CA THR A 25 8.69 -6.08 -11.23
C THR A 25 8.06 -6.55 -12.53
N TRP A 26 8.89 -6.96 -13.47
CA TRP A 26 8.45 -7.57 -14.72
C TRP A 26 9.52 -8.53 -15.24
N THR A 27 9.18 -9.22 -16.33
CA THR A 27 10.11 -10.04 -17.12
C THR A 27 10.33 -9.35 -18.47
N ALA A 28 11.60 -9.29 -18.89
CA ALA A 28 11.97 -8.71 -20.17
C ALA A 28 11.33 -9.48 -21.34
N PRO A 29 10.78 -8.78 -22.35
CA PRO A 29 10.20 -9.42 -23.53
C PRO A 29 11.26 -9.97 -24.48
N TYR A 30 10.81 -10.78 -25.42
CA TYR A 30 11.64 -11.21 -26.54
C TYR A 30 11.96 -10.03 -27.46
N THR A 31 13.21 -9.96 -27.93
CA THR A 31 13.66 -8.95 -28.89
C THR A 31 13.77 -9.53 -30.28
N LEU A 32 13.05 -8.97 -31.24
CA LEU A 32 13.22 -9.37 -32.64
C LEU A 32 14.60 -8.95 -33.13
N ASP A 33 15.26 -9.83 -33.87
CA ASP A 33 16.61 -9.62 -34.45
C ASP A 33 17.73 -9.38 -33.41
N ASN A 34 17.52 -9.77 -32.15
CA ASN A 34 18.49 -9.65 -31.05
C ASN A 34 18.98 -8.22 -30.77
N VAL A 35 18.18 -7.19 -31.10
CA VAL A 35 18.49 -5.81 -30.68
C VAL A 35 18.30 -5.72 -29.16
N PRO A 36 19.35 -5.37 -28.38
CA PRO A 36 19.29 -5.43 -26.92
C PRO A 36 18.35 -4.37 -26.34
N ILE A 37 17.65 -4.72 -25.27
CA ILE A 37 16.92 -3.75 -24.45
C ILE A 37 17.93 -2.90 -23.70
N THR A 38 17.74 -1.58 -23.74
CA THR A 38 18.61 -0.56 -23.13
C THR A 38 17.96 0.11 -21.93
N GLY A 39 16.65 -0.09 -21.74
CA GLY A 39 15.86 0.63 -20.75
C GLY A 39 14.40 0.24 -20.76
N TYR A 40 13.66 0.85 -19.86
CA TYR A 40 12.20 0.78 -19.77
C TYR A 40 11.63 2.19 -19.59
N TYR A 41 10.51 2.44 -20.28
CA TYR A 41 9.71 3.65 -20.18
C TYR A 41 8.48 3.34 -19.33
N ILE A 42 8.36 4.02 -18.19
CA ILE A 42 7.27 3.82 -17.24
C ILE A 42 6.42 5.09 -17.19
N VAL A 43 5.11 4.93 -17.31
CA VAL A 43 4.14 6.04 -17.17
C VAL A 43 3.23 5.73 -16.00
N VAL A 44 3.17 6.63 -15.03
CA VAL A 44 2.27 6.55 -13.87
C VAL A 44 1.15 7.58 -14.04
N ASN A 45 -0.09 7.10 -14.03
CA ASN A 45 -1.32 7.87 -14.16
C ASN A 45 -1.39 8.79 -15.39
N GLU A 46 -0.62 8.51 -16.45
CA GLU A 46 -0.44 9.42 -17.61
C GLU A 46 0.19 10.79 -17.27
N LEU A 47 0.71 10.97 -16.05
CA LEU A 47 1.29 12.23 -15.57
C LEU A 47 2.81 12.16 -15.39
N VAL A 48 3.30 11.08 -14.79
CA VAL A 48 4.72 10.95 -14.43
C VAL A 48 5.39 9.97 -15.37
N ASN A 49 6.44 10.42 -16.04
CA ASN A 49 7.24 9.61 -16.96
C ASN A 49 8.60 9.31 -16.34
N ILE A 50 8.97 8.04 -16.26
CA ILE A 50 10.25 7.57 -15.71
C ILE A 50 10.94 6.74 -16.79
N THR A 51 12.25 6.92 -16.95
CA THR A 51 13.05 6.15 -17.90
C THR A 51 14.22 5.50 -17.16
N THR A 52 14.34 4.19 -17.26
CA THR A 52 15.55 3.48 -16.80
C THR A 52 16.59 3.47 -17.91
N ILE A 53 17.87 3.50 -17.54
CA ILE A 53 19.01 3.49 -18.48
C ILE A 53 19.74 2.13 -18.49
N ASN A 54 19.03 1.06 -18.10
CA ASN A 54 19.55 -0.29 -18.03
C ASN A 54 18.43 -1.32 -18.24
N ASP A 55 18.81 -2.59 -18.39
CA ASP A 55 17.93 -3.74 -18.56
C ASP A 55 17.36 -4.29 -17.24
N ASN A 56 17.43 -3.51 -16.14
CA ASN A 56 16.83 -3.92 -14.88
C ASN A 56 15.32 -4.09 -15.06
N THR A 57 14.79 -5.21 -14.58
CA THR A 57 13.37 -5.54 -14.72
C THR A 57 12.54 -5.19 -13.49
N ASN A 58 12.97 -4.16 -12.75
CA ASN A 58 12.26 -3.65 -11.59
C ASN A 58 12.51 -2.15 -11.37
N ILE A 59 11.59 -1.50 -10.68
CA ILE A 59 11.73 -0.12 -10.18
C ILE A 59 10.93 0.07 -8.90
N THR A 60 11.43 0.88 -7.99
CA THR A 60 10.66 1.36 -6.83
C THR A 60 9.99 2.69 -7.16
N LEU A 61 8.67 2.73 -7.08
CA LEU A 61 7.89 3.96 -7.07
C LEU A 61 7.75 4.45 -5.63
N SER A 62 8.08 5.72 -5.39
CA SER A 62 7.82 6.38 -4.12
C SER A 62 6.36 6.79 -3.99
N ALA A 63 5.87 6.92 -2.76
CA ALA A 63 4.53 7.45 -2.46
C ALA A 63 4.20 8.77 -3.17
N ALA A 64 5.18 9.67 -3.38
CA ALA A 64 4.96 10.94 -4.09
C ALA A 64 4.52 10.77 -5.56
N ASN A 65 4.75 9.61 -6.16
CA ASN A 65 4.34 9.29 -7.53
C ASN A 65 2.96 8.66 -7.59
N LEU A 66 2.35 8.34 -6.45
CA LEU A 66 1.14 7.55 -6.33
C LEU A 66 0.06 8.36 -5.63
N ASP A 67 -1.16 8.30 -6.15
CA ASP A 67 -2.31 8.92 -5.51
C ASP A 67 -2.97 7.88 -4.59
N PRO A 68 -3.01 8.09 -3.26
CA PRO A 68 -3.66 7.17 -2.33
C PRO A 68 -5.19 7.12 -2.49
N CYS A 69 -5.78 8.14 -3.11
CA CYS A 69 -7.23 8.27 -3.26
C CYS A 69 -7.75 7.74 -4.60
N LEU A 70 -6.86 7.46 -5.56
CA LEU A 70 -7.22 7.03 -6.90
C LEU A 70 -6.63 5.66 -7.24
N LEU A 71 -7.26 5.00 -8.21
CA LEU A 71 -6.68 3.80 -8.82
C LEU A 71 -5.45 4.24 -9.63
N ASN A 72 -4.26 3.84 -9.18
CA ASN A 72 -3.02 4.14 -9.88
C ASN A 72 -2.87 3.20 -11.06
N ASN A 73 -2.67 3.76 -12.24
CA ASN A 73 -2.41 3.03 -13.47
C ASN A 73 -0.94 3.21 -13.85
N VAL A 74 -0.22 2.11 -13.98
CA VAL A 74 1.17 2.13 -14.42
C VAL A 74 1.30 1.36 -15.72
N SER A 75 1.94 1.96 -16.72
CA SER A 75 2.35 1.28 -17.94
C SER A 75 3.87 1.13 -17.98
N VAL A 76 4.35 0.00 -18.49
CA VAL A 76 5.77 -0.29 -18.68
C VAL A 76 6.00 -0.73 -20.12
N SER A 77 6.90 -0.03 -20.81
CA SER A 77 7.30 -0.32 -22.19
C SER A 77 8.82 -0.52 -22.26
N PRO A 78 9.34 -1.56 -22.93
CA PRO A 78 10.78 -1.71 -23.12
C PRO A 78 11.32 -0.69 -24.13
N ILE A 79 12.61 -0.36 -24.05
CA ILE A 79 13.30 0.57 -24.93
C ILE A 79 14.54 -0.10 -25.51
N ASN A 80 14.79 0.09 -26.81
CA ASN A 80 16.07 -0.22 -27.45
C ASN A 80 16.49 0.93 -28.39
N ASP A 81 17.57 0.73 -29.13
CA ASP A 81 18.10 1.72 -30.08
C ASP A 81 17.16 2.05 -31.24
N VAL A 82 16.12 1.24 -31.48
CA VAL A 82 15.11 1.47 -32.52
C VAL A 82 13.95 2.31 -31.97
N GLY A 83 13.59 2.13 -30.70
CA GLY A 83 12.56 2.93 -30.05
C GLY A 83 11.90 2.25 -28.86
N ILE A 84 10.68 2.69 -28.57
CA ILE A 84 9.84 2.20 -27.46
C ILE A 84 8.91 1.10 -27.99
N GLY A 85 8.86 -0.02 -27.28
CA GLY A 85 7.98 -1.15 -27.57
C GLY A 85 6.54 -0.96 -27.12
N SER A 86 5.76 -2.04 -27.26
CA SER A 86 4.40 -2.10 -26.70
C SER A 86 4.41 -2.02 -25.17
N SER A 87 3.38 -1.39 -24.60
CA SER A 87 3.21 -1.28 -23.15
C SER A 87 2.44 -2.47 -22.57
N ASN A 88 2.80 -2.90 -21.35
CA ASN A 88 1.90 -3.66 -20.48
C ASN A 88 1.47 -2.78 -19.29
N ASN A 89 0.25 -2.95 -18.81
CA ASN A 89 -0.37 -2.09 -17.81
C ASN A 89 -0.73 -2.87 -16.55
N ILE A 90 -0.57 -2.25 -15.39
CA ILE A 90 -1.07 -2.74 -14.12
C ILE A 90 -1.73 -1.61 -13.35
N SER A 91 -2.75 -1.96 -12.56
CA SER A 91 -3.50 -1.00 -11.76
C SER A 91 -3.59 -1.45 -10.32
N PHE A 92 -3.40 -0.51 -9.39
CA PHE A 92 -3.47 -0.78 -7.96
C PHE A 92 -3.88 0.47 -7.17
N TYR A 93 -4.53 0.28 -6.03
CA TYR A 93 -4.72 1.35 -5.06
C TYR A 93 -3.46 1.46 -4.21
N ASN A 94 -2.96 2.66 -3.95
CA ASN A 94 -1.82 2.82 -3.06
C ASN A 94 -2.31 2.76 -1.62
N GLU A 95 -2.01 1.67 -0.90
CA GLU A 95 -2.33 1.53 0.51
C GLU A 95 -1.22 2.20 1.33
N THR A 96 -1.52 3.32 1.99
CA THR A 96 -0.63 3.87 3.00
C THR A 96 -1.15 3.53 4.40
N VAL A 97 -0.33 2.82 5.17
CA VAL A 97 -0.63 2.56 6.58
C VAL A 97 -0.49 3.88 7.33
N HIS A 98 -1.61 4.42 7.79
CA HIS A 98 -1.67 5.71 8.47
C HIS A 98 -1.47 5.59 9.98
N ASP A 99 -0.99 6.69 10.58
CA ASP A 99 -0.80 6.84 12.01
C ASP A 99 -2.11 6.60 12.77
N VAL A 100 -2.14 5.57 13.61
CA VAL A 100 -3.25 5.28 14.50
C VAL A 100 -2.95 5.85 15.87
N HIS A 101 -3.71 6.88 16.26
CA HIS A 101 -3.61 7.45 17.60
C HIS A 101 -4.57 6.78 18.57
N LEU A 102 -4.00 6.32 19.68
CA LEU A 102 -4.72 5.63 20.74
C LEU A 102 -4.70 6.49 22.00
N THR A 103 -5.89 6.82 22.50
CA THR A 103 -6.02 7.52 23.79
C THR A 103 -6.83 6.63 24.75
N PRO A 104 -6.17 5.91 25.67
CA PRO A 104 -6.87 5.20 26.73
C PRO A 104 -7.34 6.19 27.79
N VAL A 105 -8.59 6.07 28.22
CA VAL A 105 -9.17 6.84 29.34
C VAL A 105 -9.70 5.86 30.37
N CYS A 106 -9.27 6.04 31.62
CA CYS A 106 -9.77 5.28 32.77
C CYS A 106 -10.87 6.08 33.47
N ASP A 107 -12.06 5.47 33.62
CA ASP A 107 -13.16 6.04 34.40
C ASP A 107 -13.84 4.95 35.24
N GLU A 108 -13.92 5.14 36.55
CA GLU A 108 -14.54 4.24 37.53
C GLU A 108 -14.22 2.73 37.39
N GLY A 109 -13.02 2.38 36.92
CA GLY A 109 -12.59 0.98 36.73
C GLY A 109 -12.87 0.39 35.34
N LEU A 110 -13.42 1.18 34.42
CA LEU A 110 -13.51 0.88 33.00
C LEU A 110 -12.39 1.60 32.23
N ILE A 111 -11.76 0.91 31.28
CA ILE A 111 -10.93 1.56 30.25
C ILE A 111 -11.81 1.78 29.01
N TYR A 112 -11.82 3.02 28.53
CA TYR A 112 -12.27 3.40 27.20
C TYR A 112 -11.06 3.55 26.28
N ILE A 113 -11.05 2.82 25.17
CA ILE A 113 -10.06 3.01 24.11
C ILE A 113 -10.75 3.79 23.01
N SER A 114 -10.34 5.05 22.84
CA SER A 114 -10.71 5.83 21.66
C SER A 114 -9.60 5.66 20.63
N ILE A 115 -10.02 5.20 19.45
CA ILE A 115 -9.15 5.09 18.28
C ILE A 115 -9.57 6.18 17.32
N ASN A 116 -8.64 7.08 17.02
CA ASN A 116 -8.81 8.05 15.96
C ASN A 116 -7.87 7.69 14.82
N VAL A 117 -8.46 7.34 13.69
CA VAL A 117 -7.74 7.11 12.44
C VAL A 117 -8.06 8.27 11.52
N SER A 118 -7.04 9.08 11.23
CA SER A 118 -7.11 10.07 10.14
C SER A 118 -6.61 9.39 8.87
N ALA A 119 -7.51 9.23 7.90
CA ALA A 119 -7.15 8.76 6.57
C ALA A 119 -7.16 9.94 5.60
N ILE A 120 -6.36 9.85 4.54
CA ILE A 120 -6.40 10.83 3.45
C ILE A 120 -7.54 10.48 2.49
N CYS A 121 -7.96 9.21 2.43
CA CYS A 121 -8.90 8.68 1.43
C CYS A 121 -9.92 7.68 2.02
N GLU A 122 -11.06 7.50 1.36
CA GLU A 122 -12.19 6.68 1.86
C GLU A 122 -11.91 5.17 1.98
N ARG A 123 -10.82 4.66 1.38
CA ARG A 123 -10.48 3.23 1.33
C ARG A 123 -9.33 2.81 2.25
N GLU A 124 -8.76 3.73 3.02
CA GLU A 124 -7.64 3.42 3.93
C GLU A 124 -8.10 3.11 5.36
N TYR A 125 -9.40 2.88 5.56
CA TYR A 125 -9.90 2.45 6.87
C TYR A 125 -9.70 0.96 7.05
N PRO A 126 -9.17 0.53 8.21
CA PRO A 126 -9.13 -0.89 8.54
C PRO A 126 -10.57 -1.43 8.59
N ASP A 127 -10.79 -2.60 8.00
CA ASP A 127 -12.10 -3.28 8.06
C ASP A 127 -12.48 -3.60 9.52
N SER A 128 -11.47 -3.85 10.36
CA SER A 128 -11.63 -4.08 11.78
C SER A 128 -10.36 -3.76 12.57
N ILE A 129 -10.53 -3.44 13.84
CA ILE A 129 -9.41 -3.20 14.75
C ILE A 129 -9.47 -4.23 15.88
N ALA A 130 -8.41 -5.02 16.03
CA ALA A 130 -8.32 -6.01 17.10
C ALA A 130 -7.66 -5.40 18.35
N VAL A 131 -8.38 -5.44 19.46
CA VAL A 131 -7.91 -5.02 20.78
C VAL A 131 -7.71 -6.26 21.64
N ILE A 132 -6.45 -6.53 21.99
CA ILE A 132 -6.07 -7.68 22.81
C ILE A 132 -5.54 -7.17 24.15
N ILE A 133 -6.13 -7.68 25.24
CA ILE A 133 -5.74 -7.32 26.61
C ILE A 133 -5.00 -8.49 27.21
N PHE A 134 -3.84 -8.19 27.78
CA PHE A 134 -3.06 -9.15 28.54
C PHE A 134 -3.13 -8.83 30.02
N GLY A 135 -3.02 -9.88 30.84
CA GLY A 135 -2.80 -9.69 32.27
C GLY A 135 -1.50 -8.95 32.56
N SER A 136 -1.35 -8.53 33.81
CA SER A 136 -0.17 -7.81 34.29
C SER A 136 1.16 -8.55 34.05
N ASP A 137 1.11 -9.88 33.86
CA ASP A 137 2.26 -10.72 33.52
C ASP A 137 2.52 -10.85 32.00
N SER A 138 1.71 -10.19 31.17
CA SER A 138 1.72 -10.23 29.70
C SER A 138 1.58 -11.64 29.08
N SER A 139 1.34 -12.67 29.88
CA SER A 139 1.42 -14.08 29.44
C SER A 139 0.07 -14.66 29.03
N ARG A 140 -1.02 -14.07 29.57
CA ARG A 140 -2.39 -14.55 29.38
C ARG A 140 -3.26 -13.46 28.77
N VAL A 141 -3.97 -13.82 27.70
CA VAL A 141 -5.05 -12.98 27.15
C VAL A 141 -6.23 -12.99 28.12
N ILE A 142 -6.58 -11.81 28.63
CA ILE A 142 -7.75 -11.61 29.49
C ILE A 142 -9.02 -11.43 28.66
N LYS A 143 -8.94 -10.65 27.57
CA LYS A 143 -10.07 -10.36 26.70
C LYS A 143 -9.56 -9.97 25.32
N ASN A 144 -10.33 -10.35 24.30
CA ASN A 144 -10.12 -9.94 22.92
C ASN A 144 -11.43 -9.30 22.43
N VAL A 145 -11.33 -8.12 21.82
CA VAL A 145 -12.46 -7.43 21.22
C VAL A 145 -12.09 -6.94 19.83
N THR A 146 -12.98 -7.18 18.88
CA THR A 146 -12.91 -6.58 17.56
C THR A 146 -13.80 -5.34 17.52
N ILE A 147 -13.23 -4.22 17.09
CA ILE A 147 -13.93 -2.97 16.86
C ILE A 147 -14.12 -2.83 15.36
N ILE A 148 -15.38 -2.71 14.92
CA ILE A 148 -15.69 -2.34 13.54
C ILE A 148 -15.79 -0.81 13.50
N PRO A 149 -14.88 -0.12 12.79
CA PRO A 149 -14.88 1.33 12.79
C PRO A 149 -16.17 1.89 12.17
N GLN A 150 -16.73 2.94 12.77
CA GLN A 150 -17.78 3.74 12.18
C GLN A 150 -17.14 4.91 11.44
N ILE A 151 -17.35 4.97 10.12
CA ILE A 151 -16.66 5.90 9.23
C ILE A 151 -17.52 7.14 8.99
N ASN A 152 -16.96 8.32 9.24
CA ASN A 152 -17.51 9.60 8.80
C ASN A 152 -16.75 10.08 7.56
N TYR A 153 -17.35 9.87 6.38
CA TYR A 153 -16.75 10.24 5.09
C TYR A 153 -16.60 11.75 4.87
N GLN A 154 -17.42 12.58 5.51
CA GLN A 154 -17.31 14.03 5.37
C GLN A 154 -16.11 14.61 6.10
N LEU A 155 -15.77 14.04 7.26
CA LEU A 155 -14.67 14.48 8.09
C LEU A 155 -13.40 13.64 7.91
N MET A 156 -13.49 12.53 7.16
CA MET A 156 -12.44 11.53 7.00
C MET A 156 -11.92 11.00 8.34
N ILE A 157 -12.85 10.65 9.22
CA ILE A 157 -12.54 10.11 10.56
C ILE A 157 -13.25 8.78 10.72
N ALA A 158 -12.51 7.77 11.19
CA ALA A 158 -13.10 6.54 11.72
C ALA A 158 -13.02 6.53 13.24
N THR A 159 -14.12 6.16 13.88
CA THR A 159 -14.21 6.05 15.34
C THR A 159 -14.64 4.65 15.76
N GLY A 160 -14.14 4.21 16.90
CA GLY A 160 -14.55 2.97 17.51
C GLY A 160 -14.34 3.03 19.02
N ASN A 161 -15.18 2.33 19.76
CA ASN A 161 -15.06 2.25 21.20
C ASN A 161 -15.36 0.83 21.70
N THR A 162 -14.76 0.48 22.82
CA THR A 162 -15.08 -0.72 23.58
C THR A 162 -14.81 -0.47 25.07
N SER A 163 -15.51 -1.18 25.94
CA SER A 163 -15.35 -1.12 27.39
C SER A 163 -14.66 -2.38 27.94
N ILE A 164 -13.70 -2.15 28.84
CA ILE A 164 -12.75 -3.18 29.30
C ILE A 164 -12.56 -3.09 30.84
N PRO A 165 -12.36 -4.23 31.55
CA PRO A 165 -12.63 -4.30 33.00
C PRO A 165 -11.53 -3.83 33.98
N SER A 166 -10.39 -3.28 33.55
CA SER A 166 -9.30 -3.02 34.51
C SER A 166 -8.23 -2.06 33.98
N CYS A 167 -7.80 -1.11 34.81
CA CYS A 167 -6.72 -0.14 34.54
C CYS A 167 -5.30 -0.65 34.85
N ASN A 168 -5.13 -1.88 35.33
CA ASN A 168 -3.81 -2.46 35.66
C ASN A 168 -3.25 -3.39 34.56
N ASP A 169 -3.90 -3.45 33.40
CA ASP A 169 -3.59 -4.40 32.34
C ASP A 169 -2.79 -3.73 31.21
N THR A 170 -1.98 -4.53 30.50
CA THR A 170 -1.23 -4.08 29.32
C THR A 170 -2.07 -4.33 28.06
N PHE A 171 -2.12 -3.35 27.16
CA PHE A 171 -2.90 -3.42 25.93
C PHE A 171 -2.00 -3.46 24.70
N ILE A 172 -2.36 -4.30 23.73
CA ILE A 172 -1.80 -4.27 22.37
C ILE A 172 -2.98 -4.06 21.43
N VAL A 173 -2.87 -3.05 20.57
CA VAL A 173 -3.83 -2.78 19.49
C VAL A 173 -3.16 -3.10 18.18
N ASN A 174 -3.72 -4.06 17.47
CA ASN A 174 -3.29 -4.39 16.13
C ASN A 174 -4.32 -3.84 15.14
N VAL A 175 -3.81 -3.16 14.12
CA VAL A 175 -4.60 -2.61 13.03
C VAL A 175 -4.24 -3.43 11.81
N SER A 176 -5.26 -4.00 11.16
CA SER A 176 -5.13 -4.87 9.99
C SER A 176 -6.01 -4.38 8.87
#